data_AF-A0A6J0GH77-F1
#
_entry.id   AF-A0A6J0GH77-F1
#
_cell.length_a   1.000
_cell.length_b   1.000
_cell.length_c   1.000
_cell.angle_alpha   90.00
_cell.angle_beta   90.00
_cell.angle_gamma   90.00
#
_symmetry.space_group_name_H-M   'P 1'
#
loop_
_entity.id
_entity.type
_entity.pdbx_description
1 polymer ?
#
loop_
_entity_poly.entity_id
_entity_poly.type
_entity_poly.pdbx_seq_one_letter_code
_entity_poly.pdbx_strand_id
1 'polypeptide(L)'
;MTLCCFRCPEVALEVLDFLLEICFVMETMLKSHRDEQHPHQAEDFHRKLEQNSKLSGIKKDIEKLYEAVPQLVNVFKIKEKIGEGTFSSVYLATAQLQTGLEEKMALKHLIPTSHPLRIAAELQCLTVAGGQDNVMGVKYCFRKNDHVVIVMPYLEHESFLDILNSLSFEEVREYMFNLFKALRRIHHFGIVHRDVKPSNFLYNRQLKKYALVDFGLAQGTPDTKIELLKTAHSEDQQEDSVHHSVQRSVFGERNFNVYSSTYQENSSTKVKLIKQARVIDVSSRKLVTKKKIIFTKTVSNGAARKAAGPLNLPCDCYATDRVCSVCLSRPQQVAPRAGTPGFRAPEVLTKCPTQTTAIDMWSAGIIFLSLLSGRYPFFKASDDLTALAQIMTVRGSRETIQAARTFGKSVVCTQVVPTQNLRTLCEKLRGTNSGCRRSQGEVPKGSENDSALPFAADKPCAPEALGKQIQQQKSFQEDDGALEIKATDMKGWDQVPDEAYDLLDKLLDLNPATRVTAKEALLHPFFKDIRL
;
A
#
# COMPACT_ATOMS: atom_id res chain seq x y z
N MET A 1 7.62 -30.33 -24.85
CA MET A 1 8.99 -30.39 -24.30
C MET A 1 8.89 -30.32 -22.79
N THR A 2 9.56 -31.24 -22.12
CA THR A 2 9.34 -31.63 -20.71
C THR A 2 9.86 -30.55 -19.76
N LEU A 3 8.95 -29.94 -18.96
CA LEU A 3 9.22 -28.95 -17.92
C LEU A 3 9.93 -29.62 -16.73
N CYS A 4 11.26 -29.58 -16.67
CA CYS A 4 11.96 -30.10 -15.49
C CYS A 4 13.34 -29.45 -15.27
N CYS A 5 13.44 -28.11 -15.24
CA CYS A 5 14.57 -27.41 -14.58
C CYS A 5 14.37 -25.88 -14.47
N PHE A 6 13.45 -25.38 -13.65
CA PHE A 6 13.28 -23.92 -13.39
C PHE A 6 14.10 -23.40 -12.19
N ARG A 7 15.18 -24.10 -11.81
CA ARG A 7 15.97 -23.80 -10.59
C ARG A 7 17.25 -22.97 -10.84
N CYS A 8 17.57 -22.63 -12.09
CA CYS A 8 18.76 -21.84 -12.42
C CYS A 8 18.37 -20.41 -12.84
N PRO A 9 19.04 -19.37 -12.30
CA PRO A 9 18.87 -17.99 -12.75
C PRO A 9 19.07 -17.82 -14.26
N GLU A 10 19.92 -18.65 -14.85
CA GLU A 10 20.16 -18.72 -16.30
C GLU A 10 18.90 -19.12 -17.08
N VAL A 11 18.13 -20.10 -16.59
CA VAL A 11 16.85 -20.52 -17.21
C VAL A 11 15.78 -19.45 -17.03
N ALA A 12 15.78 -18.73 -15.90
CA ALA A 12 14.86 -17.61 -15.70
C ALA A 12 15.17 -16.43 -16.64
N LEU A 13 16.44 -16.19 -16.94
CA LEU A 13 16.88 -15.22 -17.95
C LEU A 13 16.53 -15.69 -19.36
N GLU A 14 16.68 -16.98 -19.68
CA GLU A 14 16.24 -17.55 -20.96
C GLU A 14 14.72 -17.44 -21.14
N VAL A 15 13.93 -17.65 -20.09
CA VAL A 15 12.47 -17.45 -20.13
C VAL A 15 12.12 -15.97 -20.28
N LEU A 16 12.84 -15.08 -19.59
CA LEU A 16 12.67 -13.64 -19.77
C LEU A 16 13.03 -13.24 -21.21
N ASP A 17 14.12 -13.74 -21.76
CA ASP A 17 14.56 -13.49 -23.12
C ASP A 17 13.59 -14.09 -24.16
N PHE A 18 13.01 -15.26 -23.89
CA PHE A 18 11.95 -15.86 -24.72
C PHE A 18 10.64 -15.06 -24.67
N LEU A 19 10.21 -14.60 -23.49
CA LEU A 19 9.05 -13.69 -23.37
C LEU A 19 9.34 -12.35 -24.05
N LEU A 20 10.58 -11.87 -23.97
CA LEU A 20 11.02 -10.69 -24.70
C LEU A 20 10.96 -10.94 -26.20
N GLU A 21 11.38 -12.09 -26.72
CA GLU A 21 11.24 -12.44 -28.14
C GLU A 21 9.77 -12.39 -28.60
N ILE A 22 8.82 -12.90 -27.80
CA ILE A 22 7.38 -12.78 -28.08
C ILE A 22 6.94 -11.30 -28.14
N CYS A 23 7.46 -10.45 -27.23
CA CYS A 23 7.24 -9.01 -27.30
C CYS A 23 8.03 -8.32 -28.45
N PHE A 24 9.12 -8.92 -28.94
CA PHE A 24 10.05 -8.38 -29.93
C PHE A 24 9.59 -8.62 -31.37
N VAL A 25 8.75 -9.64 -31.63
CA VAL A 25 8.20 -9.97 -32.97
C VAL A 25 7.39 -8.82 -33.61
N MET A 26 7.18 -7.69 -32.92
CA MET A 26 6.47 -6.51 -33.43
C MET A 26 7.31 -5.23 -33.47
N GLU A 27 8.64 -5.31 -33.56
CA GLU A 27 9.50 -4.15 -33.88
C GLU A 27 9.13 -3.51 -35.25
N THR A 28 8.39 -4.24 -36.09
CA THR A 28 7.90 -3.80 -37.41
C THR A 28 6.76 -2.78 -37.38
N MET A 29 6.42 -2.15 -36.24
CA MET A 29 5.30 -1.18 -36.14
C MET A 29 5.67 0.23 -35.66
N LEU A 30 6.89 0.43 -35.14
CA LEU A 30 7.39 1.73 -34.69
C LEU A 30 8.40 2.30 -35.69
N LYS A 31 8.33 3.60 -35.98
CA LYS A 31 9.36 4.25 -36.79
C LYS A 31 10.57 4.55 -35.91
N SER A 32 11.73 4.06 -36.30
CA SER A 32 13.00 4.58 -35.75
C SER A 32 13.15 6.03 -36.19
N HIS A 33 13.57 6.92 -35.30
CA HIS A 33 13.84 8.34 -35.59
C HIS A 33 15.01 8.60 -36.58
N ARG A 34 15.35 7.64 -37.45
CA ARG A 34 16.48 7.77 -38.39
C ARG A 34 16.16 8.47 -39.72
N ASP A 35 14.90 8.68 -40.05
CA ASP A 35 14.52 9.20 -41.37
C ASP A 35 13.87 10.58 -41.27
N GLU A 36 14.68 11.63 -41.09
CA GLU A 36 14.49 13.00 -41.62
C GLU A 36 15.72 13.89 -41.27
N GLN A 37 16.73 13.86 -42.15
CA GLN A 37 17.77 14.85 -42.49
C GLN A 37 18.32 15.85 -41.42
N HIS A 38 19.57 15.64 -40.94
CA HIS A 38 20.79 16.43 -41.28
C HIS A 38 22.00 16.12 -40.35
N PRO A 39 23.25 16.03 -40.87
CA PRO A 39 24.40 15.45 -40.16
C PRO A 39 25.23 16.46 -39.34
N HIS A 40 24.63 17.20 -38.41
CA HIS A 40 25.39 18.16 -37.57
C HIS A 40 25.03 18.21 -36.08
N GLN A 41 24.20 17.31 -35.55
CA GLN A 41 23.76 17.40 -34.14
C GLN A 41 24.51 16.50 -33.15
N ALA A 42 25.55 15.78 -33.56
CA ALA A 42 26.35 14.95 -32.65
C ALA A 42 27.46 15.73 -31.90
N GLU A 43 27.88 16.89 -32.39
CA GLU A 43 28.98 17.66 -31.78
C GLU A 43 28.52 18.90 -30.99
N ASP A 44 27.28 19.36 -31.19
CA ASP A 44 26.77 20.58 -30.56
C ASP A 44 26.11 20.33 -29.18
N PHE A 45 25.99 19.06 -28.76
CA PHE A 45 25.49 18.70 -27.42
C PHE A 45 26.55 18.92 -26.33
N HIS A 46 27.84 18.94 -26.70
CA HIS A 46 28.95 19.12 -25.75
C HIS A 46 29.28 20.57 -25.43
N ARG A 47 28.77 21.57 -26.18
CA ARG A 47 29.19 22.98 -26.06
C ARG A 47 28.19 23.92 -25.40
N LYS A 48 27.09 23.42 -24.85
CA LYS A 48 26.13 24.20 -24.02
C LYS A 48 26.23 23.91 -22.51
N LEU A 49 27.43 23.52 -22.05
CA LEU A 49 27.64 22.93 -20.72
C LEU A 49 28.19 23.87 -19.62
N GLU A 50 28.13 25.20 -19.76
CA GLU A 50 28.64 26.10 -18.71
C GLU A 50 27.64 27.07 -18.07
N GLN A 51 26.34 26.98 -18.37
CA GLN A 51 25.34 27.78 -17.66
C GLN A 51 24.05 26.98 -17.43
N ASN A 52 23.95 26.29 -16.29
CA ASN A 52 22.72 26.12 -15.50
C ASN A 52 22.95 25.18 -14.30
N SER A 53 23.40 25.74 -13.18
CA SER A 53 23.50 25.06 -11.88
C SER A 53 22.12 24.90 -11.22
N LYS A 54 21.23 24.14 -11.87
CA LYS A 54 20.00 23.54 -11.31
C LYS A 54 19.27 22.68 -12.37
N LEU A 55 19.94 21.67 -12.94
CA LEU A 55 19.19 20.63 -13.67
C LEU A 55 18.35 19.84 -12.67
N SER A 56 17.03 19.84 -12.86
CA SER A 56 16.07 19.12 -12.03
C SER A 56 16.44 17.62 -11.97
N GLY A 57 16.31 17.00 -10.80
CA GLY A 57 16.67 15.58 -10.60
C GLY A 57 16.02 14.64 -11.62
N ILE A 58 14.83 15.00 -12.11
CA ILE A 58 14.09 14.27 -13.15
C ILE A 58 14.86 14.18 -14.47
N LYS A 59 15.54 15.25 -14.91
CA LYS A 59 16.33 15.21 -16.16
C LYS A 59 17.48 14.20 -16.07
N LYS A 60 18.18 14.20 -14.92
CA LYS A 60 19.25 13.24 -14.64
C LYS A 60 18.73 11.80 -14.61
N ASP A 61 17.55 11.57 -14.05
CA ASP A 61 16.93 10.24 -14.02
C ASP A 61 16.58 9.75 -15.44
N ILE A 62 16.08 10.65 -16.31
CA ILE A 62 15.78 10.33 -17.71
C ILE A 62 17.06 10.02 -18.49
N GLU A 63 18.13 10.82 -18.32
CA GLU A 63 19.44 10.57 -18.93
C GLU A 63 19.99 9.20 -18.52
N LYS A 64 19.97 8.89 -17.22
CA LYS A 64 20.38 7.58 -16.70
C LYS A 64 19.55 6.42 -17.28
N LEU A 65 18.25 6.62 -17.50
CA LEU A 65 17.40 5.60 -18.09
C LEU A 65 17.79 5.31 -19.55
N TYR A 66 18.08 6.34 -20.34
CA TYR A 66 18.60 6.15 -21.70
C TYR A 66 19.98 5.47 -21.72
N GLU A 67 20.88 5.82 -20.80
CA GLU A 67 22.18 5.16 -20.67
C GLU A 67 22.03 3.67 -20.30
N ALA A 68 21.13 3.38 -19.37
CA ALA A 68 20.81 2.03 -18.91
C ALA A 68 20.20 1.17 -20.01
N VAL A 69 19.29 1.72 -20.83
CA VAL A 69 18.61 1.01 -21.92
C VAL A 69 18.66 1.86 -23.21
N PRO A 70 19.80 1.84 -23.95
CA PRO A 70 20.03 2.73 -25.09
C PRO A 70 19.05 2.54 -26.26
N GLN A 71 18.40 1.37 -26.37
CA GLN A 71 17.39 1.14 -27.39
C GLN A 71 16.24 2.18 -27.30
N LEU A 72 15.95 2.68 -26.09
CA LEU A 72 14.88 3.65 -25.88
C LEU A 72 15.10 4.97 -26.60
N VAL A 73 16.35 5.41 -26.77
CA VAL A 73 16.70 6.70 -27.43
C VAL A 73 16.16 6.75 -28.87
N ASN A 74 16.18 5.61 -29.55
CA ASN A 74 15.83 5.54 -30.96
C ASN A 74 14.32 5.47 -31.21
N VAL A 75 13.53 5.27 -30.15
CA VAL A 75 12.12 4.88 -30.24
C VAL A 75 11.22 5.85 -29.45
N PHE A 76 11.68 6.32 -28.30
CA PHE A 76 10.86 7.09 -27.36
C PHE A 76 11.47 8.45 -27.06
N LYS A 77 10.60 9.46 -27.00
CA LYS A 77 10.89 10.76 -26.39
C LYS A 77 10.29 10.80 -25.00
N ILE A 78 11.09 10.50 -23.98
CA ILE A 78 10.70 10.57 -22.57
C ILE A 78 10.51 12.02 -22.15
N LYS A 79 9.32 12.34 -21.62
CA LYS A 79 8.89 13.69 -21.25
C LYS A 79 9.12 13.97 -19.76
N GLU A 80 8.58 13.12 -18.89
CA GLU A 80 8.62 13.31 -17.44
C GLU A 80 8.48 12.01 -16.67
N LYS A 81 8.80 12.03 -15.38
CA LYS A 81 8.54 10.93 -14.43
C LYS A 81 7.14 11.11 -13.86
N ILE A 82 6.26 10.14 -14.07
CA ILE A 82 4.85 10.17 -13.65
C ILE A 82 4.56 9.28 -12.44
N GLY A 83 5.50 8.43 -12.04
CA GLY A 83 5.33 7.58 -10.87
C GLY A 83 6.66 7.08 -10.30
N GLU A 84 6.69 6.88 -9.00
CA GLU A 84 7.80 6.28 -8.27
C GLU A 84 7.24 5.37 -7.18
N GLY A 85 7.73 4.14 -7.16
CA GLY A 85 7.39 3.14 -6.15
C GLY A 85 8.63 2.39 -5.69
N THR A 86 8.46 1.53 -4.70
CA THR A 86 9.58 0.74 -4.13
C THR A 86 10.28 -0.13 -5.16
N PHE A 87 9.57 -0.58 -6.20
CA PHE A 87 10.07 -1.56 -7.17
C PHE A 87 10.20 -1.04 -8.60
N SER A 88 9.81 0.20 -8.85
CA SER A 88 9.87 0.77 -10.20
C SER A 88 9.74 2.29 -10.22
N SER A 89 10.25 2.89 -11.30
CA SER A 89 9.91 4.25 -11.71
C SER A 89 9.12 4.22 -13.02
N VAL A 90 8.14 5.10 -13.16
CA VAL A 90 7.29 5.17 -14.37
C VAL A 90 7.46 6.53 -15.02
N TYR A 91 7.67 6.53 -16.34
CA TYR A 91 7.89 7.72 -17.14
C TYR A 91 6.85 7.84 -18.24
N LEU A 92 6.38 9.06 -18.50
CA LEU A 92 5.60 9.37 -19.70
C LEU A 92 6.57 9.57 -20.86
N ALA A 93 6.33 8.88 -21.97
CA ALA A 93 7.05 9.08 -23.21
C ALA A 93 6.10 9.19 -24.39
N THR A 94 6.62 9.63 -25.53
CA THR A 94 5.92 9.51 -26.81
C THR A 94 6.73 8.71 -27.81
N ALA A 95 6.04 7.97 -28.68
CA ALA A 95 6.62 7.22 -29.78
C ALA A 95 5.87 7.55 -31.08
N GLN A 96 6.58 7.58 -32.20
CA GLN A 96 5.93 7.66 -33.51
C GLN A 96 5.56 6.27 -34.01
N LEU A 97 4.28 6.08 -34.28
CA LEU A 97 3.78 4.92 -35.00
C LEU A 97 4.16 5.02 -36.48
N GLN A 98 4.23 3.88 -37.18
CA GLN A 98 4.43 3.88 -38.63
C GLN A 98 3.39 4.67 -39.42
N THR A 99 2.18 4.79 -38.87
CA THR A 99 1.09 5.61 -39.40
C THR A 99 1.36 7.12 -39.33
N GLY A 100 2.44 7.55 -38.69
CA GLY A 100 2.79 8.96 -38.47
C GLY A 100 2.13 9.60 -37.25
N LEU A 101 1.26 8.88 -36.55
CA LEU A 101 0.63 9.35 -35.31
C LEU A 101 1.60 9.24 -34.13
N GLU A 102 1.68 10.29 -33.32
CA GLU A 102 2.38 10.27 -32.04
C GLU A 102 1.48 9.62 -30.98
N GLU A 103 1.97 8.57 -30.32
CA GLU A 103 1.25 7.88 -29.25
C GLU A 103 1.95 8.09 -27.91
N LYS A 104 1.18 8.42 -26.87
CA LYS A 104 1.67 8.50 -25.49
C LYS A 104 1.81 7.10 -24.89
N MET A 105 2.93 6.85 -24.22
CA MET A 105 3.28 5.56 -23.61
C MET A 105 3.75 5.76 -22.17
N ALA A 106 3.50 4.76 -21.32
CA ALA A 106 4.06 4.67 -19.98
C ALA A 106 5.22 3.67 -19.99
N LEU A 107 6.41 4.13 -19.61
CA LEU A 107 7.64 3.33 -19.51
C LEU A 107 7.88 3.02 -18.03
N LYS A 108 7.64 1.78 -17.62
CA LYS A 108 7.92 1.31 -16.27
C LYS A 108 9.31 0.69 -16.21
N HIS A 109 10.26 1.42 -15.66
CA HIS A 109 11.61 0.93 -15.37
C HIS A 109 11.61 0.20 -14.03
N LEU A 110 11.83 -1.12 -14.06
CA LEU A 110 11.92 -1.94 -12.86
C LEU A 110 13.27 -1.75 -12.17
N ILE A 111 13.30 -1.85 -10.83
CA ILE A 111 14.57 -1.78 -10.10
C ILE A 111 15.48 -2.93 -10.55
N PRO A 112 16.78 -2.69 -10.80
CA PRO A 112 17.68 -3.73 -11.32
C PRO A 112 17.93 -4.90 -10.36
N THR A 113 17.61 -4.72 -9.07
CA THR A 113 17.70 -5.79 -8.05
C THR A 113 16.48 -6.74 -8.07
N SER A 114 15.53 -6.55 -8.98
CA SER A 114 14.37 -7.43 -9.13
C SER A 114 14.79 -8.79 -9.67
N HIS A 115 14.33 -9.86 -9.02
CA HIS A 115 14.63 -11.22 -9.48
C HIS A 115 14.01 -11.48 -10.87
N PRO A 116 14.73 -12.13 -11.82
CA PRO A 116 14.22 -12.37 -13.17
C PRO A 116 12.86 -13.08 -13.22
N LEU A 117 12.61 -14.06 -12.33
CA LEU A 117 11.31 -14.74 -12.26
C LEU A 117 10.17 -13.79 -11.89
N ARG A 118 10.42 -12.81 -11.01
CA ARG A 118 9.42 -11.80 -10.63
C ARG A 118 9.10 -10.87 -11.80
N ILE A 119 10.13 -10.45 -12.53
CA ILE A 119 9.98 -9.62 -13.74
C ILE A 119 9.17 -10.38 -14.79
N ALA A 120 9.55 -11.62 -15.07
CA ALA A 120 8.89 -12.47 -16.06
C ALA A 120 7.44 -12.79 -15.65
N ALA A 121 7.16 -13.03 -14.37
CA ALA A 121 5.80 -13.25 -13.87
C ALA A 121 4.91 -12.00 -14.00
N GLU A 122 5.45 -10.81 -13.71
CA GLU A 122 4.74 -9.54 -13.94
C GLU A 122 4.41 -9.35 -15.42
N LEU A 123 5.36 -9.61 -16.32
CA LEU A 123 5.13 -9.54 -17.76
C LEU A 123 4.11 -10.59 -18.24
N GLN A 124 4.14 -11.80 -17.68
CA GLN A 124 3.15 -12.85 -17.98
C GLN A 124 1.74 -12.45 -17.53
N CYS A 125 1.59 -11.77 -16.40
CA CYS A 125 0.29 -11.24 -15.97
C CYS A 125 -0.25 -10.21 -16.98
N LEU A 126 0.59 -9.26 -17.42
CA LEU A 126 0.21 -8.21 -18.37
C LEU A 126 -0.12 -8.76 -19.77
N THR A 127 0.56 -9.81 -20.21
CA THR A 127 0.34 -10.43 -21.53
C THR A 127 -0.86 -11.38 -21.54
N VAL A 128 -1.03 -12.20 -20.50
CA VAL A 128 -2.07 -13.25 -20.46
C VAL A 128 -3.40 -12.72 -19.93
N ALA A 129 -3.38 -11.97 -18.83
CA ALA A 129 -4.59 -11.45 -18.19
C ALA A 129 -4.94 -10.03 -18.66
N GLY A 130 -3.93 -9.23 -19.05
CA GLY A 130 -4.07 -7.82 -19.42
C GLY A 130 -4.61 -7.54 -20.82
N GLY A 131 -4.84 -6.25 -21.09
CA GLY A 131 -5.34 -5.73 -22.37
C GLY A 131 -6.86 -5.75 -22.52
N GLN A 132 -7.59 -6.30 -21.55
CA GLN A 132 -9.04 -6.44 -21.56
C GLN A 132 -9.61 -6.27 -20.15
N ASP A 133 -10.93 -6.04 -20.05
CA ASP A 133 -11.66 -5.96 -18.78
C ASP A 133 -11.03 -5.02 -17.74
N ASN A 134 -10.55 -3.85 -18.20
CA ASN A 134 -9.89 -2.83 -17.37
C ASN A 134 -8.59 -3.33 -16.70
N VAL A 135 -7.92 -4.34 -17.25
CA VAL A 135 -6.59 -4.77 -16.82
C VAL A 135 -5.56 -4.25 -17.81
N MET A 136 -4.53 -3.56 -17.31
CA MET A 136 -3.48 -3.00 -18.16
C MET A 136 -2.77 -4.11 -18.94
N GLY A 137 -2.60 -3.89 -20.25
CA GLY A 137 -1.79 -4.75 -21.11
C GLY A 137 -0.38 -4.20 -21.26
N VAL A 138 0.47 -4.96 -21.95
CA VAL A 138 1.81 -4.54 -22.35
C VAL A 138 1.87 -4.39 -23.87
N LYS A 139 2.63 -3.41 -24.36
CA LYS A 139 2.95 -3.28 -25.79
C LYS A 139 4.30 -3.88 -26.12
N TYR A 140 5.32 -3.47 -25.37
CA TYR A 140 6.71 -3.89 -25.58
C TYR A 140 7.43 -4.05 -24.25
N CYS A 141 8.59 -4.70 -24.28
CA CYS A 141 9.49 -4.75 -23.16
C CYS A 141 10.92 -4.67 -23.68
N PHE A 142 11.74 -3.81 -23.07
CA PHE A 142 13.15 -3.63 -23.41
C PHE A 142 14.01 -4.12 -22.26
N ARG A 143 15.10 -4.81 -22.58
CA ARG A 143 16.08 -5.27 -21.61
C ARG A 143 17.49 -4.94 -22.07
N LYS A 144 18.32 -4.50 -21.12
CA LYS A 144 19.77 -4.52 -21.23
C LYS A 144 20.34 -4.88 -19.86
N ASN A 145 21.00 -6.03 -19.79
CA ASN A 145 21.48 -6.61 -18.53
C ASN A 145 20.33 -6.75 -17.50
N ASP A 146 20.53 -6.19 -16.30
CA ASP A 146 19.59 -6.14 -15.18
C ASP A 146 18.55 -5.02 -15.30
N HIS A 147 18.66 -4.14 -16.29
CA HIS A 147 17.67 -3.09 -16.54
C HIS A 147 16.55 -3.59 -17.47
N VAL A 148 15.32 -3.58 -16.95
CA VAL A 148 14.11 -3.95 -17.69
C VAL A 148 13.11 -2.80 -17.69
N VAL A 149 12.58 -2.48 -18.88
CA VAL A 149 11.60 -1.41 -19.09
C VAL A 149 10.38 -1.98 -19.80
N ILE A 150 9.26 -2.02 -19.09
CA ILE A 150 7.96 -2.44 -19.62
C ILE A 150 7.26 -1.23 -20.23
N VAL A 151 6.82 -1.34 -21.48
CA VAL A 151 6.13 -0.27 -22.22
C VAL A 151 4.64 -0.59 -22.30
N MET A 152 3.81 0.30 -21.76
CA MET A 152 2.36 0.15 -21.68
C MET A 152 1.66 1.34 -22.37
N PRO A 153 0.41 1.16 -22.84
CA PRO A 153 -0.41 2.30 -23.26
C PRO A 153 -0.53 3.32 -22.12
N TYR A 154 -0.31 4.60 -22.41
CA TYR A 154 -0.54 5.64 -21.41
C TYR A 154 -2.03 5.92 -21.28
N LEU A 155 -2.56 5.77 -20.07
CA LEU A 155 -3.88 6.26 -19.70
C LEU A 155 -3.69 7.53 -18.87
N GLU A 156 -4.05 8.68 -19.46
CA GLU A 156 -4.21 9.92 -18.73
C GLU A 156 -5.26 9.70 -17.64
N HIS A 157 -4.95 10.05 -16.40
CA HIS A 157 -5.78 9.69 -15.25
C HIS A 157 -5.74 10.79 -14.20
N GLU A 158 -6.78 10.81 -13.38
CA GLU A 158 -6.95 11.78 -12.31
C GLU A 158 -6.24 11.31 -11.03
N SER A 159 -5.75 12.27 -10.25
CA SER A 159 -5.36 12.02 -8.86
C SER A 159 -6.60 11.66 -8.06
N PHE A 160 -6.61 10.49 -7.41
CA PHE A 160 -7.75 10.03 -6.61
C PHE A 160 -8.14 11.03 -5.51
N LEU A 161 -7.15 11.67 -4.88
CA LEU A 161 -7.38 12.64 -3.81
C LEU A 161 -8.11 13.89 -4.34
N ASP A 162 -7.75 14.34 -5.54
CA ASP A 162 -8.26 15.58 -6.14
C ASP A 162 -9.72 15.41 -6.57
N ILE A 163 -10.10 14.21 -7.03
CA ILE A 163 -11.47 13.91 -7.46
C ILE A 163 -12.37 13.40 -6.33
N LEU A 164 -11.82 12.92 -5.21
CA LEU A 164 -12.56 12.17 -4.18
C LEU A 164 -13.86 12.85 -3.72
N ASN A 165 -13.82 14.16 -3.52
CA ASN A 165 -14.96 14.94 -3.03
C ASN A 165 -15.79 15.59 -4.15
N SER A 166 -15.36 15.47 -5.42
CA SER A 166 -16.07 15.99 -6.60
C SER A 166 -16.72 14.89 -7.45
N LEU A 167 -16.53 13.61 -7.10
CA LEU A 167 -17.24 12.50 -7.72
C LEU A 167 -18.71 12.52 -7.30
N SER A 168 -19.61 12.40 -8.28
CA SER A 168 -21.00 12.09 -8.02
C SER A 168 -21.16 10.65 -7.53
N PHE A 169 -22.29 10.35 -6.89
CA PHE A 169 -22.53 9.00 -6.39
C PHE A 169 -22.60 7.94 -7.50
N GLU A 170 -23.14 8.30 -8.68
CA GLU A 170 -23.17 7.39 -9.83
C GLU A 170 -21.75 7.07 -10.34
N GLU A 171 -20.83 8.03 -10.30
CA GLU A 171 -19.44 7.78 -10.68
C GLU A 171 -18.72 6.86 -9.70
N VAL A 172 -19.10 6.90 -8.42
CA VAL A 172 -18.62 5.92 -7.43
C VAL A 172 -19.13 4.51 -7.79
N ARG A 173 -20.39 4.37 -8.21
CA ARG A 173 -20.93 3.09 -8.70
C ARG A 173 -20.15 2.60 -9.92
N GLU A 174 -19.96 3.45 -10.93
CA GLU A 174 -19.19 3.11 -12.14
C GLU A 174 -17.74 2.74 -11.83
N TYR A 175 -17.08 3.47 -10.92
CA TYR A 175 -15.71 3.20 -10.49
C TYR A 175 -15.61 1.80 -9.85
N MET A 176 -16.48 1.49 -8.89
CA MET A 176 -16.47 0.21 -8.19
C MET A 176 -16.82 -0.95 -9.13
N PHE A 177 -17.79 -0.75 -10.03
CA PHE A 177 -18.15 -1.74 -11.04
C PHE A 177 -16.95 -2.09 -11.94
N ASN A 178 -16.25 -1.08 -12.44
CA ASN A 178 -15.09 -1.28 -13.31
C ASN A 178 -13.88 -1.86 -12.57
N LEU A 179 -13.72 -1.57 -11.28
CA LEU A 179 -12.74 -2.23 -10.41
C LEU A 179 -13.06 -3.72 -10.28
N PHE A 180 -14.31 -4.09 -9.99
CA PHE A 180 -14.68 -5.50 -9.90
C PHE A 180 -14.58 -6.24 -11.23
N LYS A 181 -14.79 -5.55 -12.37
CA LYS A 181 -14.53 -6.12 -13.70
C LYS A 181 -13.06 -6.53 -13.86
N ALA A 182 -12.12 -5.66 -13.47
CA ALA A 182 -10.70 -5.96 -13.46
C ALA A 182 -10.33 -7.08 -12.48
N LEU A 183 -10.86 -7.03 -11.25
CA LEU A 183 -10.60 -8.06 -10.23
C LEU A 183 -11.13 -9.43 -10.65
N ARG A 184 -12.36 -9.49 -11.20
CA ARG A 184 -12.94 -10.73 -11.75
C ARG A 184 -12.04 -11.31 -12.83
N ARG A 185 -11.49 -10.48 -13.72
CA ARG A 185 -10.57 -10.91 -14.77
C ARG A 185 -9.32 -11.54 -14.16
N ILE A 186 -8.59 -10.84 -13.30
CA ILE A 186 -7.34 -11.37 -12.76
C ILE A 186 -7.56 -12.58 -11.83
N HIS A 187 -8.65 -12.60 -11.07
CA HIS A 187 -9.02 -13.72 -10.20
C HIS A 187 -9.39 -14.97 -11.01
N HIS A 188 -9.98 -14.81 -12.20
CA HIS A 188 -10.23 -15.93 -13.13
C HIS A 188 -8.93 -16.60 -13.62
N PHE A 189 -7.82 -15.86 -13.65
CA PHE A 189 -6.48 -16.41 -13.94
C PHE A 189 -5.75 -16.89 -12.69
N GLY A 190 -6.39 -16.84 -11.52
CA GLY A 190 -5.78 -17.22 -10.24
C GLY A 190 -4.63 -16.30 -9.85
N ILE A 191 -4.78 -14.99 -10.10
CA ILE A 191 -3.83 -13.96 -9.70
C ILE A 191 -4.36 -13.27 -8.45
N VAL A 192 -3.59 -13.26 -7.37
CA VAL A 192 -3.79 -12.39 -6.21
C VAL A 192 -2.90 -11.16 -6.41
N HIS A 193 -3.50 -9.98 -6.56
CA HIS A 193 -2.74 -8.76 -6.89
C HIS A 193 -1.93 -8.24 -5.71
N ARG A 194 -2.45 -8.37 -4.48
CA ARG A 194 -1.82 -7.98 -3.20
C ARG A 194 -1.62 -6.48 -2.95
N ASP A 195 -1.85 -5.63 -3.95
CA ASP A 195 -1.60 -4.19 -3.85
C ASP A 195 -2.68 -3.36 -4.57
N VAL A 196 -3.93 -3.82 -4.47
CA VAL A 196 -5.09 -3.07 -4.95
C VAL A 196 -5.25 -1.81 -4.09
N LYS A 197 -5.14 -0.64 -4.73
CA LYS A 197 -5.26 0.68 -4.11
C LYS A 197 -5.50 1.72 -5.21
N PRO A 198 -5.94 2.95 -4.90
CA PRO A 198 -6.31 3.91 -5.95
C PRO A 198 -5.19 4.26 -6.92
N SER A 199 -3.93 4.33 -6.48
CA SER A 199 -2.80 4.60 -7.39
C SER A 199 -2.53 3.47 -8.39
N ASN A 200 -3.03 2.26 -8.12
CA ASN A 200 -2.89 1.10 -8.99
C ASN A 200 -4.18 0.82 -9.79
N PHE A 201 -5.21 1.65 -9.66
CA PHE A 201 -6.41 1.59 -10.49
C PHE A 201 -6.65 2.95 -11.14
N LEU A 202 -6.02 3.13 -12.29
CA LEU A 202 -6.05 4.37 -13.06
C LEU A 202 -7.48 4.66 -13.52
N TYR A 203 -7.92 5.90 -13.36
CA TYR A 203 -9.26 6.33 -13.75
C TYR A 203 -9.20 7.64 -14.53
N ASN A 204 -9.68 7.60 -15.77
CA ASN A 204 -9.96 8.79 -16.57
C ASN A 204 -11.46 9.09 -16.50
N ARG A 205 -11.83 10.16 -15.78
CA ARG A 205 -13.23 10.56 -15.56
C ARG A 205 -13.94 10.96 -16.86
N GLN A 206 -13.26 11.68 -17.74
CA GLN A 206 -13.84 12.21 -18.98
C GLN A 206 -14.10 11.09 -19.99
N LEU A 207 -13.13 10.18 -20.15
CA LEU A 207 -13.21 9.06 -21.10
C LEU A 207 -13.93 7.83 -20.53
N LYS A 208 -14.24 7.82 -19.23
CA LYS A 208 -14.78 6.66 -18.50
C LYS A 208 -13.95 5.39 -18.73
N LYS A 209 -12.62 5.56 -18.68
CA LYS A 209 -11.64 4.48 -18.86
C LYS A 209 -10.95 4.15 -17.56
N TYR A 210 -10.67 2.86 -17.38
CA TYR A 210 -10.13 2.30 -16.16
C TYR A 210 -9.00 1.32 -16.49
N ALA A 211 -7.98 1.26 -15.65
CA ALA A 211 -6.91 0.27 -15.78
C ALA A 211 -6.32 -0.12 -14.42
N LEU A 212 -6.43 -1.39 -14.05
CA LEU A 212 -5.67 -2.01 -12.97
C LEU A 212 -4.24 -2.27 -13.46
N VAL A 213 -3.26 -1.75 -12.73
CA VAL A 213 -1.83 -1.77 -13.07
C VAL A 213 -1.00 -2.36 -11.93
N ASP A 214 0.27 -2.64 -12.22
CA ASP A 214 1.30 -3.05 -11.25
C ASP A 214 1.12 -4.45 -10.64
N PHE A 215 1.48 -5.46 -11.42
CA PHE A 215 1.54 -6.87 -10.99
C PHE A 215 2.85 -7.24 -10.31
N GLY A 216 3.71 -6.26 -9.98
CA GLY A 216 5.02 -6.52 -9.40
C GLY A 216 4.98 -7.17 -8.01
N LEU A 217 3.83 -7.19 -7.34
CA LEU A 217 3.62 -7.88 -6.06
C LEU A 217 2.67 -9.08 -6.16
N ALA A 218 2.27 -9.47 -7.37
CA ALA A 218 1.27 -10.52 -7.56
C ALA A 218 1.78 -11.90 -7.10
N GLN A 219 0.85 -12.74 -6.65
CA GLN A 219 1.09 -14.14 -6.32
C GLN A 219 0.01 -15.02 -6.97
N GLY A 220 0.35 -16.29 -7.23
CA GLY A 220 -0.60 -17.26 -7.77
C GLY A 220 -1.51 -17.81 -6.69
N THR A 221 -2.75 -18.15 -7.03
CA THR A 221 -3.50 -19.16 -6.28
C THR A 221 -2.95 -20.56 -6.59
N PRO A 222 -3.29 -21.61 -5.80
CA PRO A 222 -2.86 -22.98 -6.11
C PRO A 222 -3.26 -23.46 -7.52
N ASP A 223 -4.38 -22.96 -8.03
CA ASP A 223 -4.94 -23.23 -9.36
C ASP A 223 -4.61 -22.15 -10.40
N THR A 224 -3.58 -21.33 -10.16
CA THR A 224 -3.23 -20.23 -11.05
C THR A 224 -2.95 -20.69 -12.49
N LYS A 225 -3.42 -19.88 -13.44
CA LYS A 225 -3.19 -20.07 -14.88
C LYS A 225 -1.91 -19.37 -15.36
N ILE A 226 -1.24 -18.63 -14.48
CA ILE A 226 0.01 -17.94 -14.75
C ILE A 226 1.15 -18.84 -14.27
N GLU A 227 1.83 -19.50 -15.21
CA GLU A 227 2.81 -20.56 -14.91
C GLU A 227 3.94 -20.07 -13.99
N LEU A 228 4.45 -18.86 -14.23
CA LEU A 228 5.56 -18.28 -13.47
C LEU A 228 5.17 -17.87 -12.04
N LEU A 229 3.88 -17.73 -11.76
CA LEU A 229 3.39 -17.51 -10.39
C LEU A 229 3.30 -18.81 -9.57
N LYS A 230 3.38 -20.00 -10.19
CA LYS A 230 3.44 -21.30 -9.48
C LYS A 230 4.83 -21.53 -8.88
N THR A 231 5.87 -21.25 -9.66
CA THR A 231 7.27 -21.46 -9.28
C THR A 231 7.73 -20.49 -8.20
N ALA A 232 7.20 -19.26 -8.17
CA ALA A 232 7.49 -18.28 -7.12
C ALA A 232 7.08 -18.77 -5.71
N HIS A 233 6.04 -19.60 -5.60
CA HIS A 233 5.65 -20.22 -4.32
C HIS A 233 6.60 -21.32 -3.84
N SER A 234 7.33 -21.94 -4.76
CA SER A 234 8.22 -23.07 -4.45
C SER A 234 9.55 -22.61 -3.87
N GLU A 235 10.04 -21.43 -4.26
CA GLU A 235 11.30 -20.87 -3.73
C GLU A 235 11.14 -20.37 -2.29
N ASP A 236 10.01 -19.70 -1.97
CA ASP A 236 9.73 -19.21 -0.61
C ASP A 236 9.52 -20.35 0.41
N GLN A 237 9.12 -21.56 -0.03
CA GLN A 237 8.91 -22.72 0.85
C GLN A 237 10.11 -23.69 0.92
N GLN A 238 11.11 -23.56 0.04
CA GLN A 238 12.23 -24.52 -0.04
C GLN A 238 13.53 -24.01 0.60
N GLU A 239 13.72 -22.68 0.69
CA GLU A 239 14.74 -22.08 1.58
C GLU A 239 14.51 -22.43 3.06
N ASP A 240 13.27 -22.81 3.44
CA ASP A 240 12.87 -23.24 4.78
C ASP A 240 13.52 -24.56 5.25
N SER A 241 14.26 -25.26 4.38
CA SER A 241 14.87 -26.57 4.71
C SER A 241 16.39 -26.61 4.79
N VAL A 242 17.14 -25.59 4.32
CA VAL A 242 18.62 -25.71 4.19
C VAL A 242 19.45 -24.59 4.84
N HIS A 243 18.89 -23.46 5.30
CA HIS A 243 19.70 -22.45 6.00
C HIS A 243 19.17 -22.10 7.40
N HIS A 244 19.52 -22.95 8.37
CA HIS A 244 19.63 -22.50 9.75
C HIS A 244 20.75 -21.44 9.87
N SER A 245 20.41 -20.30 10.49
CA SER A 245 21.32 -19.30 11.09
C SER A 245 21.78 -18.07 10.28
N VAL A 246 20.94 -17.48 9.42
CA VAL A 246 21.08 -16.04 9.11
C VAL A 246 19.71 -15.36 9.24
N GLN A 247 19.59 -14.43 10.18
CA GLN A 247 18.40 -13.57 10.27
C GLN A 247 18.27 -12.79 8.96
N ARG A 248 17.26 -13.14 8.15
CA ARG A 248 16.83 -12.31 7.03
C ARG A 248 16.16 -11.07 7.63
N SER A 249 16.69 -9.88 7.33
CA SER A 249 15.99 -8.63 7.59
C SER A 249 14.74 -8.61 6.71
N VAL A 250 13.58 -8.81 7.34
CA VAL A 250 12.29 -8.68 6.65
C VAL A 250 12.07 -7.19 6.42
N PHE A 251 12.02 -6.80 5.14
CA PHE A 251 11.87 -5.41 4.71
C PHE A 251 10.70 -4.72 5.43
N GLY A 252 11.03 -3.64 6.15
CA GLY A 252 10.07 -2.76 6.84
C GLY A 252 10.18 -2.72 8.37
N GLU A 253 10.99 -3.56 9.01
CA GLU A 253 11.22 -3.46 10.46
C GLU A 253 12.29 -2.40 10.77
N ARG A 254 11.86 -1.23 11.24
CA ARG A 254 12.76 -0.34 12.00
C ARG A 254 12.91 -0.92 13.40
N ASN A 255 13.94 -1.73 13.60
CA ASN A 255 14.34 -2.13 14.95
C ASN A 255 14.95 -0.92 15.67
N PHE A 256 14.23 -0.41 16.68
CA PHE A 256 14.80 0.44 17.72
C PHE A 256 15.79 -0.39 18.53
N ASN A 257 17.08 -0.22 18.23
CA ASN A 257 18.19 -0.21 19.18
C ASN A 257 19.51 -0.19 18.43
N VAL A 258 19.92 0.97 17.91
CA VAL A 258 21.34 1.26 17.70
C VAL A 258 21.55 2.74 17.99
N TYR A 259 22.34 3.02 19.02
CA TYR A 259 22.85 4.35 19.32
C TYR A 259 23.63 4.89 18.13
N SER A 260 23.29 6.10 17.73
CA SER A 260 23.99 6.92 16.74
C SER A 260 25.45 7.16 17.14
N SER A 261 26.38 6.89 16.23
CA SER A 261 27.63 7.63 16.16
C SER A 261 28.05 7.81 14.70
N THR A 262 27.88 9.06 14.26
CA THR A 262 28.63 9.76 13.20
C THR A 262 30.09 9.31 13.07
N TYR A 263 30.60 9.16 11.85
CA TYR A 263 31.53 10.16 11.23
C TYR A 263 32.17 9.64 9.92
N GLN A 264 32.07 10.50 8.90
CA GLN A 264 33.06 10.92 7.90
C GLN A 264 34.02 9.90 7.27
N GLU A 265 33.94 9.86 5.93
CA GLU A 265 35.02 9.50 5.01
C GLU A 265 36.25 10.42 5.18
N ASN A 266 37.45 9.84 5.13
CA ASN A 266 38.46 10.24 4.15
C ASN A 266 39.65 9.27 4.08
N SER A 267 40.22 9.25 2.88
CA SER A 267 41.30 8.42 2.34
C SER A 267 42.65 8.47 3.06
N SER A 268 43.42 7.36 2.99
CA SER A 268 44.73 7.27 2.28
C SER A 268 45.77 6.34 2.94
N THR A 269 46.37 5.49 2.09
CA THR A 269 47.74 4.92 2.05
C THR A 269 48.57 4.55 3.31
N LYS A 270 49.08 3.30 3.26
CA LYS A 270 50.45 2.82 3.57
C LYS A 270 50.95 2.65 5.03
N VAL A 271 51.43 1.42 5.26
CA VAL A 271 52.61 0.96 6.05
C VAL A 271 52.44 0.57 7.53
N LYS A 272 53.04 -0.60 7.83
CA LYS A 272 53.31 -1.31 9.10
C LYS A 272 53.78 -0.41 10.25
N LEU A 273 53.42 -0.74 11.50
CA LEU A 273 54.40 -1.12 12.56
C LEU A 273 53.76 -1.59 13.88
N ILE A 274 54.57 -2.37 14.59
CA ILE A 274 54.39 -3.06 15.88
C ILE A 274 54.64 -2.09 17.06
N LYS A 275 53.88 -2.16 18.18
CA LYS A 275 54.39 -2.30 19.58
C LYS A 275 53.36 -1.98 20.68
N GLN A 276 53.70 -2.52 21.85
CA GLN A 276 52.96 -2.78 23.08
C GLN A 276 52.79 -1.59 24.05
N ALA A 277 51.74 -1.70 24.88
CA ALA A 277 51.59 -1.50 26.34
C ALA A 277 52.37 -0.41 27.13
N ARG A 278 51.62 0.32 27.98
CA ARG A 278 51.84 0.69 29.42
C ARG A 278 50.70 1.64 29.86
N VAL A 279 49.85 1.32 30.85
CA VAL A 279 49.93 1.48 32.34
C VAL A 279 50.11 2.93 32.83
N ILE A 280 49.24 3.33 33.79
CA ILE A 280 49.27 4.35 34.90
C ILE A 280 47.84 4.93 35.00
N ASP A 281 46.95 4.53 35.92
CA ASP A 281 46.79 4.73 37.38
C ASP A 281 46.36 6.16 37.84
N VAL A 282 45.53 6.15 38.89
CA VAL A 282 45.18 7.17 39.91
C VAL A 282 43.69 7.60 39.97
N SER A 283 42.98 6.92 40.90
CA SER A 283 42.17 7.43 42.06
C SER A 283 41.21 8.61 41.90
N SER A 284 40.07 8.75 42.59
CA SER A 284 39.37 8.03 43.67
C SER A 284 38.09 8.83 43.98
N ARG A 285 36.98 8.16 44.33
CA ARG A 285 36.17 8.47 45.54
C ARG A 285 34.96 7.54 45.68
N LYS A 286 34.93 6.86 46.84
CA LYS A 286 33.90 5.95 47.36
C LYS A 286 32.68 6.74 47.87
N LEU A 287 31.50 6.12 47.83
CA LEU A 287 30.56 6.15 48.95
C LEU A 287 29.85 4.79 49.11
N VAL A 288 29.67 4.38 50.36
CA VAL A 288 29.40 3.02 50.84
C VAL A 288 27.96 2.90 51.36
N THR A 289 27.47 1.66 51.43
CA THR A 289 26.40 1.05 52.28
C THR A 289 25.19 0.60 51.47
N LYS A 290 24.66 -0.64 51.57
CA LYS A 290 24.93 -1.84 52.41
C LYS A 290 24.44 -3.06 51.59
N LYS A 291 25.27 -4.10 51.47
CA LYS A 291 24.85 -5.46 51.04
C LYS A 291 24.48 -6.28 52.27
N LYS A 292 23.42 -7.08 52.18
CA LYS A 292 23.22 -8.27 53.02
C LYS A 292 23.61 -9.49 52.18
N ILE A 293 24.54 -10.27 52.71
CA ILE A 293 25.14 -11.49 52.12
C ILE A 293 24.31 -12.70 52.54
N ILE A 294 24.39 -13.80 51.75
CA ILE A 294 24.44 -15.24 52.13
C ILE A 294 23.80 -16.05 50.97
N PHE A 295 24.32 -17.14 50.39
CA PHE A 295 25.57 -17.91 50.49
C PHE A 295 25.74 -18.66 49.15
N THR A 296 26.98 -18.92 48.77
CA THR A 296 27.39 -19.75 47.63
C THR A 296 27.23 -21.25 47.93
N LYS A 297 26.72 -22.02 46.96
CA LYS A 297 27.20 -23.38 46.70
C LYS A 297 27.48 -23.56 45.22
N THR A 298 28.77 -23.57 44.91
CA THR A 298 29.35 -24.07 43.67
C THR A 298 29.12 -25.57 43.61
N VAL A 299 28.47 -26.06 42.55
CA VAL A 299 28.49 -27.47 42.16
C VAL A 299 28.83 -27.53 40.68
N SER A 300 30.09 -27.90 40.45
CA SER A 300 30.67 -28.65 39.34
C SER A 300 30.06 -28.55 37.94
N ASN A 301 30.93 -28.15 37.01
CA ASN A 301 30.90 -28.41 35.57
C ASN A 301 30.20 -29.73 35.20
N GLY A 302 28.99 -29.61 34.67
CA GLY A 302 28.42 -30.54 33.71
C GLY A 302 28.19 -29.76 32.42
N ALA A 303 28.77 -30.22 31.32
CA ALA A 303 28.53 -29.68 30.00
C ALA A 303 27.02 -29.72 29.70
N ALA A 304 26.32 -28.61 29.92
CA ALA A 304 24.96 -28.43 29.47
C ALA A 304 25.02 -28.28 27.95
N ARG A 305 24.93 -29.41 27.25
CA ARG A 305 24.42 -29.44 25.89
C ARG A 305 23.20 -28.52 25.89
N LYS A 306 23.23 -27.44 25.09
CA LYS A 306 22.02 -26.71 24.72
C LYS A 306 21.12 -27.72 24.01
N ALA A 307 20.34 -28.46 24.78
CA ALA A 307 19.25 -29.23 24.25
C ALA A 307 18.29 -28.18 23.67
N ALA A 308 18.19 -28.15 22.34
CA ALA A 308 17.09 -27.50 21.69
C ALA A 308 15.82 -28.15 22.25
N GLY A 309 15.16 -27.44 23.17
CA GLY A 309 13.87 -27.87 23.71
C GLY A 309 12.85 -27.99 22.57
N PRO A 310 11.77 -28.75 22.75
CA PRO A 310 10.82 -29.00 21.68
C PRO A 310 10.26 -27.66 21.19
N LEU A 311 10.41 -27.39 19.88
CA LEU A 311 10.13 -26.10 19.23
C LEU A 311 8.67 -25.60 19.36
N ASN A 312 7.76 -26.37 19.96
CA ASN A 312 6.32 -26.11 20.03
C ASN A 312 5.67 -26.47 21.38
N LEU A 313 6.33 -26.24 22.52
CA LEU A 313 5.66 -26.44 23.82
C LEU A 313 4.52 -25.40 24.04
N PRO A 314 3.31 -25.82 24.44
CA PRO A 314 2.27 -24.89 24.85
C PRO A 314 2.64 -24.16 26.15
N CYS A 315 2.00 -23.03 26.42
CA CYS A 315 2.15 -22.26 27.64
C CYS A 315 0.80 -21.66 28.05
N ASP A 316 0.61 -21.38 29.35
CA ASP A 316 -0.65 -20.87 29.90
C ASP A 316 -0.96 -19.41 29.57
N CYS A 317 -0.08 -18.74 28.81
CA CYS A 317 -0.30 -17.37 28.33
C CYS A 317 -1.36 -17.29 27.21
N TYR A 318 -1.77 -18.41 26.62
CA TYR A 318 -2.69 -18.42 25.47
C TYR A 318 -4.02 -17.71 25.79
N ALA A 319 -4.41 -16.79 24.89
CA ALA A 319 -5.61 -15.96 25.03
C ALA A 319 -5.66 -15.09 26.32
N THR A 320 -4.49 -14.75 26.88
CA THR A 320 -4.35 -13.81 28.01
C THR A 320 -3.47 -12.62 27.63
N ASP A 321 -3.37 -11.63 28.52
CA ASP A 321 -2.45 -10.49 28.44
C ASP A 321 -1.03 -10.80 28.98
N ARG A 322 -0.78 -12.05 29.39
CA ARG A 322 0.49 -12.49 30.00
C ARG A 322 1.50 -12.94 28.95
N VAL A 323 2.78 -12.84 29.30
CA VAL A 323 3.91 -13.38 28.52
C VAL A 323 4.82 -14.24 29.40
N CYS A 324 5.51 -15.21 28.80
CA CYS A 324 6.50 -16.04 29.48
C CYS A 324 7.71 -16.33 28.56
N SER A 325 8.79 -16.88 29.11
CA SER A 325 9.98 -17.24 28.33
C SER A 325 9.70 -18.27 27.23
N VAL A 326 8.71 -19.15 27.42
CA VAL A 326 8.31 -20.15 26.43
C VAL A 326 7.73 -19.48 25.18
N CYS A 327 6.74 -18.60 25.30
CA CYS A 327 6.14 -17.96 24.12
C CYS A 327 7.07 -16.94 23.46
N LEU A 328 7.90 -16.22 24.23
CA LEU A 328 8.84 -15.23 23.71
C LEU A 328 10.04 -15.83 22.96
N SER A 329 10.36 -17.10 23.23
CA SER A 329 11.47 -17.80 22.56
C SER A 329 11.05 -18.53 21.27
N ARG A 330 9.77 -18.52 20.92
CA ARG A 330 9.27 -19.15 19.69
C ARG A 330 9.78 -18.42 18.45
N PRO A 331 10.08 -19.14 17.36
CA PRO A 331 10.38 -18.50 16.09
C PRO A 331 9.18 -17.67 15.63
N GLN A 332 9.46 -16.51 15.01
CA GLN A 332 8.41 -15.69 14.45
C GLN A 332 7.80 -16.37 13.23
N GLN A 333 6.47 -16.33 13.12
CA GLN A 333 5.77 -16.84 11.95
C GLN A 333 6.04 -15.95 10.73
N VAL A 334 6.47 -16.57 9.64
CA VAL A 334 6.60 -15.93 8.33
C VAL A 334 5.30 -16.13 7.56
N ALA A 335 4.84 -15.06 6.92
CA ALA A 335 3.68 -15.08 6.02
C ALA A 335 3.83 -13.96 4.99
N PRO A 336 3.29 -14.13 3.76
CA PRO A 336 3.29 -13.08 2.76
C PRO A 336 2.63 -11.80 3.27
N ARG A 337 3.34 -10.67 3.21
CA ARG A 337 2.84 -9.36 3.69
C ARG A 337 3.07 -8.19 2.73
N ALA A 338 3.59 -8.49 1.54
CA ALA A 338 3.71 -7.52 0.46
C ALA A 338 2.35 -6.83 0.20
N GLY A 339 2.40 -5.53 -0.07
CA GLY A 339 1.25 -4.64 -0.25
C GLY A 339 1.45 -3.30 0.47
N THR A 340 0.47 -2.40 0.39
CA THR A 340 0.53 -1.05 0.97
C THR A 340 -0.16 -0.98 2.35
N PRO A 341 0.44 -0.31 3.36
CA PRO A 341 -0.22 -0.05 4.64
C PRO A 341 -1.60 0.61 4.48
N GLY A 342 -2.57 0.19 5.29
CA GLY A 342 -3.96 0.68 5.23
C GLY A 342 -4.88 -0.11 4.29
N PHE A 343 -4.34 -0.90 3.35
CA PHE A 343 -5.13 -1.73 2.43
C PHE A 343 -5.08 -3.23 2.75
N ARG A 344 -4.15 -3.66 3.62
CA ARG A 344 -3.98 -5.08 3.98
C ARG A 344 -5.20 -5.61 4.76
N ALA A 345 -5.65 -6.80 4.39
CA ALA A 345 -6.73 -7.52 5.05
C ALA A 345 -6.32 -8.06 6.44
N PRO A 346 -7.26 -8.33 7.36
CA PRO A 346 -6.97 -8.83 8.70
C PRO A 346 -6.11 -10.10 8.73
N GLU A 347 -6.35 -11.04 7.82
CA GLU A 347 -5.59 -12.27 7.68
C GLU A 347 -4.12 -12.01 7.26
N VAL A 348 -3.85 -10.93 6.51
CA VAL A 348 -2.48 -10.51 6.17
C VAL A 348 -1.81 -9.91 7.40
N LEU A 349 -2.49 -9.01 8.11
CA LEU A 349 -1.97 -8.31 9.29
C LEU A 349 -1.67 -9.26 10.46
N THR A 350 -2.43 -10.35 10.57
CA THR A 350 -2.25 -11.40 11.58
C THR A 350 -1.31 -12.53 11.14
N LYS A 351 -0.63 -12.37 9.99
CA LYS A 351 0.34 -13.31 9.42
C LYS A 351 -0.25 -14.69 9.11
N CYS A 352 -1.44 -14.74 8.49
CA CYS A 352 -2.00 -15.98 7.94
C CYS A 352 -1.15 -16.46 6.75
N PRO A 353 -0.62 -17.70 6.75
CA PRO A 353 0.17 -18.21 5.62
C PRO A 353 -0.68 -18.45 4.37
N THR A 354 -1.92 -18.89 4.56
CA THR A 354 -2.87 -19.20 3.48
C THR A 354 -3.70 -17.95 3.18
N GLN A 355 -3.35 -17.27 2.08
CA GLN A 355 -4.03 -16.07 1.60
C GLN A 355 -4.62 -16.34 0.22
N THR A 356 -5.77 -15.74 -0.08
CA THR A 356 -6.51 -15.94 -1.33
C THR A 356 -6.77 -14.61 -2.01
N THR A 357 -7.46 -14.63 -3.15
CA THR A 357 -7.97 -13.44 -3.84
C THR A 357 -8.89 -12.57 -2.97
N ALA A 358 -9.40 -13.09 -1.84
CA ALA A 358 -10.18 -12.33 -0.87
C ALA A 358 -9.43 -11.11 -0.30
N ILE A 359 -8.09 -11.11 -0.27
CA ILE A 359 -7.32 -9.95 0.21
C ILE A 359 -7.44 -8.74 -0.74
N ASP A 360 -7.63 -8.99 -2.04
CA ASP A 360 -7.86 -7.95 -3.04
C ASP A 360 -9.28 -7.38 -2.88
N MET A 361 -10.25 -8.24 -2.54
CA MET A 361 -11.63 -7.83 -2.27
C MET A 361 -11.74 -6.96 -1.02
N TRP A 362 -10.97 -7.26 0.03
CA TRP A 362 -10.84 -6.38 1.19
C TRP A 362 -10.29 -5.01 0.79
N SER A 363 -9.19 -5.01 0.02
CA SER A 363 -8.57 -3.78 -0.48
C SER A 363 -9.54 -2.93 -1.30
N ALA A 364 -10.36 -3.56 -2.15
CA ALA A 364 -11.45 -2.88 -2.87
C ALA A 364 -12.51 -2.31 -1.92
N GLY A 365 -12.83 -3.00 -0.82
CA GLY A 365 -13.66 -2.48 0.26
C GLY A 365 -13.07 -1.24 0.93
N ILE A 366 -11.76 -1.17 1.12
CA ILE A 366 -11.08 0.03 1.64
C ILE A 366 -11.18 1.21 0.66
N ILE A 367 -11.01 0.96 -0.65
CA ILE A 367 -11.22 1.97 -1.67
C ILE A 367 -12.68 2.48 -1.61
N PHE A 368 -13.64 1.57 -1.50
CA PHE A 368 -15.05 1.94 -1.44
C PHE A 368 -15.39 2.71 -0.15
N LEU A 369 -14.81 2.32 0.98
CA LEU A 369 -14.91 3.04 2.26
C LEU A 369 -14.37 4.47 2.12
N SER A 370 -13.23 4.66 1.47
CA SER A 370 -12.70 5.99 1.14
C SER A 370 -13.66 6.76 0.24
N LEU A 371 -14.16 6.13 -0.83
CA LEU A 371 -15.11 6.71 -1.77
C LEU A 371 -16.45 7.06 -1.14
N LEU A 372 -16.90 6.40 -0.08
CA LEU A 372 -18.16 6.69 0.62
C LEU A 372 -17.99 7.67 1.79
N SER A 373 -16.86 7.64 2.48
CA SER A 373 -16.56 8.56 3.59
C SER A 373 -15.92 9.89 3.17
N GLY A 374 -15.41 10.00 1.95
CA GLY A 374 -14.66 11.18 1.49
C GLY A 374 -13.28 11.30 2.15
N ARG A 375 -12.74 10.21 2.73
CA ARG A 375 -11.47 10.19 3.45
C ARG A 375 -10.45 9.28 2.78
N TYR A 376 -9.29 9.84 2.44
CA TYR A 376 -8.18 9.08 1.86
C TYR A 376 -6.82 9.64 2.33
N PRO A 377 -5.85 8.79 2.74
CA PRO A 377 -6.06 7.38 3.08
C PRO A 377 -7.00 7.23 4.28
N PHE A 378 -7.87 6.21 4.28
CA PHE A 378 -8.81 6.00 5.39
C PHE A 378 -8.08 5.51 6.65
N PHE A 379 -7.27 4.45 6.50
CA PHE A 379 -6.40 3.94 7.56
C PHE A 379 -4.99 4.48 7.36
N LYS A 380 -4.42 5.03 8.44
CA LYS A 380 -3.05 5.57 8.47
C LYS A 380 -2.32 4.94 9.64
N ALA A 381 -1.67 3.82 9.36
CA ALA A 381 -0.97 3.02 10.36
C ALA A 381 0.51 2.88 10.00
N SER A 382 1.37 2.95 11.02
CA SER A 382 2.83 2.76 10.89
C SER A 382 3.24 1.29 10.81
N ASP A 383 2.41 0.40 11.35
CA ASP A 383 2.69 -1.03 11.51
C ASP A 383 1.39 -1.85 11.41
N ASP A 384 1.56 -3.17 11.28
CA ASP A 384 0.44 -4.08 10.97
C ASP A 384 -0.54 -4.22 12.14
N LEU A 385 -0.10 -4.14 13.40
CA LEU A 385 -0.98 -4.26 14.56
C LEU A 385 -1.74 -2.96 14.83
N THR A 386 -1.13 -1.80 14.59
CA THR A 386 -1.84 -0.52 14.58
C THR A 386 -2.92 -0.50 13.49
N ALA A 387 -2.63 -1.04 12.30
CA ALA A 387 -3.63 -1.17 11.24
C ALA A 387 -4.79 -2.08 11.67
N LEU A 388 -4.49 -3.21 12.31
CA LEU A 388 -5.51 -4.13 12.83
C LEU A 388 -6.37 -3.46 13.92
N ALA A 389 -5.76 -2.69 14.81
CA ALA A 389 -6.48 -1.94 15.84
C ALA A 389 -7.43 -0.90 15.21
N GLN A 390 -7.00 -0.19 14.16
CA GLN A 390 -7.88 0.74 13.42
C GLN A 390 -9.04 0.01 12.73
N ILE A 391 -8.83 -1.20 12.20
CA ILE A 391 -9.93 -2.02 11.66
C ILE A 391 -10.93 -2.37 12.76
N MET A 392 -10.45 -2.75 13.96
CA MET A 392 -11.33 -3.07 15.09
C MET A 392 -12.16 -1.87 15.56
N THR A 393 -11.69 -0.63 15.38
CA THR A 393 -12.51 0.55 15.74
C THR A 393 -13.67 0.79 14.79
N VAL A 394 -13.61 0.25 13.58
CA VAL A 394 -14.68 0.34 12.57
C VAL A 394 -15.57 -0.90 12.61
N ARG A 395 -14.97 -2.09 12.60
CA ARG A 395 -15.67 -3.38 12.42
C ARG A 395 -15.94 -4.11 13.73
N GLY A 396 -15.47 -3.57 14.84
CA GLY A 396 -15.64 -4.15 16.17
C GLY A 396 -14.57 -5.17 16.52
N SER A 397 -14.16 -5.14 17.78
CA SER A 397 -13.11 -6.01 18.33
C SER A 397 -13.57 -7.46 18.46
N ARG A 398 -14.82 -7.72 18.88
CA ARG A 398 -15.35 -9.07 19.11
C ARG A 398 -15.50 -9.83 17.79
N GLU A 399 -16.01 -9.14 16.78
CA GLU A 399 -16.21 -9.61 15.42
C GLU A 399 -14.86 -9.96 14.79
N THR A 400 -13.86 -9.08 14.95
CA THR A 400 -12.49 -9.30 14.47
C THR A 400 -11.85 -10.52 15.13
N ILE A 401 -11.97 -10.65 16.46
CA ILE A 401 -11.44 -11.80 17.20
C ILE A 401 -12.14 -13.10 16.77
N GLN A 402 -13.46 -13.06 16.58
CA GLN A 402 -14.22 -14.24 16.17
C GLN A 402 -13.85 -14.70 14.75
N ALA A 403 -13.73 -13.76 13.81
CA ALA A 403 -13.25 -14.07 12.46
C ALA A 403 -11.81 -14.58 12.47
N ALA A 404 -10.91 -13.97 13.25
CA ALA A 404 -9.52 -14.42 13.35
C ALA A 404 -9.36 -15.89 13.76
N ARG A 405 -10.25 -16.38 14.62
CA ARG A 405 -10.26 -17.80 15.03
C ARG A 405 -10.54 -18.75 13.87
N THR A 406 -11.35 -18.35 12.87
CA THR A 406 -11.71 -19.23 11.74
C THR A 406 -10.53 -19.52 10.81
N PHE A 407 -9.55 -18.62 10.76
CA PHE A 407 -8.29 -18.81 10.05
C PHE A 407 -7.07 -19.03 10.98
N GLY A 408 -7.33 -19.54 12.19
CA GLY A 408 -6.29 -20.06 13.07
C GLY A 408 -5.49 -19.01 13.85
N LYS A 409 -6.06 -17.83 14.08
CA LYS A 409 -5.40 -16.74 14.82
C LYS A 409 -6.15 -16.41 16.11
N SER A 410 -5.41 -16.35 17.22
CA SER A 410 -5.92 -15.87 18.50
C SER A 410 -5.51 -14.42 18.70
N VAL A 411 -6.49 -13.52 18.71
CA VAL A 411 -6.28 -12.09 18.93
C VAL A 411 -6.87 -11.70 20.29
N VAL A 412 -6.13 -10.93 21.06
CA VAL A 412 -6.55 -10.43 22.37
C VAL A 412 -6.49 -8.91 22.33
N CYS A 413 -7.57 -8.26 22.73
CA CYS A 413 -7.64 -6.81 22.89
C CYS A 413 -7.99 -6.50 24.34
N THR A 414 -7.29 -5.54 24.94
CA THR A 414 -7.52 -5.14 26.34
C THR A 414 -8.83 -4.41 26.53
N GLN A 415 -9.34 -3.76 25.47
CA GLN A 415 -10.59 -3.01 25.48
C GLN A 415 -11.53 -3.54 24.40
N VAL A 416 -12.78 -3.76 24.77
CA VAL A 416 -13.82 -4.13 23.80
C VAL A 416 -14.27 -2.85 23.08
N VAL A 417 -14.00 -2.79 21.78
CA VAL A 417 -14.49 -1.74 20.89
C VAL A 417 -15.71 -2.28 20.11
N PRO A 418 -16.86 -1.60 20.12
CA PRO A 418 -18.06 -2.04 19.40
C PRO A 418 -17.96 -1.75 17.90
N THR A 419 -18.68 -2.54 17.10
CA THR A 419 -18.81 -2.30 15.65
C THR A 419 -19.55 -0.99 15.36
N GLN A 420 -19.11 -0.27 14.33
CA GLN A 420 -19.74 0.96 13.86
C GLN A 420 -20.76 0.66 12.77
N ASN A 421 -21.85 1.43 12.75
CA ASN A 421 -22.75 1.43 11.59
C ASN A 421 -22.05 2.14 10.42
N LEU A 422 -21.78 1.42 9.32
CA LEU A 422 -21.02 1.92 8.18
C LEU A 422 -21.67 3.13 7.50
N ARG A 423 -23.01 3.19 7.42
CA ARG A 423 -23.76 4.33 6.89
C ARG A 423 -23.50 5.57 7.71
N THR A 424 -23.79 5.51 9.01
CA THR A 424 -23.60 6.63 9.93
C THR A 424 -22.13 7.10 9.96
N LEU A 425 -21.18 6.16 9.93
CA LEU A 425 -19.76 6.46 9.89
C LEU A 425 -19.37 7.24 8.62
N CYS A 426 -19.76 6.73 7.45
CA CYS A 426 -19.39 7.33 6.16
C CYS A 426 -20.03 8.70 5.98
N GLU A 427 -21.34 8.84 6.25
CA GLU A 427 -22.07 10.10 6.08
C GLU A 427 -21.53 11.19 7.03
N LYS A 428 -21.24 10.82 8.29
CA LYS A 428 -20.62 11.73 9.26
C LYS A 428 -19.23 12.18 8.83
N LEU A 429 -18.41 11.28 8.29
CA LEU A 429 -17.05 11.62 7.84
C LEU A 429 -17.05 12.45 6.55
N ARG A 430 -18.00 12.21 5.64
CA ARG A 430 -18.16 13.01 4.43
C ARG A 430 -18.69 14.41 4.72
N GLY A 431 -19.45 14.56 5.81
CA GLY A 431 -20.11 15.82 6.16
C GLY A 431 -21.51 15.96 5.58
N THR A 432 -22.16 14.85 5.16
CA THR A 432 -23.51 14.83 4.60
C THR A 432 -24.62 14.71 5.66
N ASN A 433 -24.30 14.73 6.95
CA ASN A 433 -25.31 14.76 7.99
C ASN A 433 -26.16 16.04 7.87
N SER A 434 -27.31 15.89 7.25
CA SER A 434 -28.45 16.79 7.36
C SER A 434 -28.85 16.86 8.83
N GLY A 435 -28.33 17.85 9.54
CA GLY A 435 -28.94 18.31 10.77
C GLY A 435 -30.41 18.56 10.48
N CYS A 436 -31.28 17.84 11.20
CA CYS A 436 -32.70 18.06 11.31
C CYS A 436 -33.03 19.53 11.05
N ARG A 437 -33.65 19.84 9.90
CA ARG A 437 -34.37 21.10 9.74
C ARG A 437 -35.39 21.08 10.86
N ARG A 438 -35.14 21.83 11.94
CA ARG A 438 -36.19 22.24 12.87
C ARG A 438 -37.30 22.78 12.00
N SER A 439 -38.38 22.02 11.92
CA SER A 439 -39.64 22.48 11.38
C SER A 439 -40.00 23.74 12.14
N GLN A 440 -39.78 24.89 11.50
CA GLN A 440 -40.56 26.09 11.77
C GLN A 440 -41.99 25.70 11.40
N GLY A 441 -42.80 25.47 12.42
CA GLY A 441 -44.17 25.01 12.28
C GLY A 441 -44.96 25.41 13.53
N GLU A 442 -45.56 26.60 13.41
CA GLU A 442 -46.86 26.97 13.97
C GLU A 442 -46.99 27.23 15.49
N VAL A 443 -47.27 28.50 15.77
CA VAL A 443 -47.89 29.01 16.99
C VAL A 443 -49.39 28.64 16.98
N PRO A 444 -49.93 28.12 18.09
CA PRO A 444 -51.32 28.38 18.42
C PRO A 444 -51.44 29.19 19.72
N LYS A 445 -52.33 30.20 19.67
CA LYS A 445 -52.71 31.10 20.75
C LYS A 445 -53.53 30.37 21.84
N GLY A 446 -53.14 30.58 23.10
CA GLY A 446 -53.95 30.99 24.25
C GLY A 446 -55.16 30.15 24.73
N SER A 447 -55.13 29.77 26.02
CA SER A 447 -56.18 30.09 27.01
C SER A 447 -55.78 29.63 28.41
N GLU A 448 -56.35 30.30 29.42
CA GLU A 448 -55.88 30.46 30.79
C GLU A 448 -56.37 29.38 31.79
N ASN A 449 -55.69 29.37 32.95
CA ASN A 449 -56.19 29.24 34.33
C ASN A 449 -55.77 28.02 35.20
N ASP A 450 -55.05 28.41 36.27
CA ASP A 450 -55.09 28.00 37.68
C ASP A 450 -54.93 26.53 38.11
N SER A 451 -53.88 26.24 38.89
CA SER A 451 -53.94 26.36 40.38
C SER A 451 -52.74 25.72 41.12
N ALA A 452 -52.28 26.46 42.13
CA ALA A 452 -51.69 26.07 43.43
C ALA A 452 -50.27 25.40 43.55
N LEU A 453 -49.40 26.20 44.18
CA LEU A 453 -48.10 26.01 44.85
C LEU A 453 -48.22 25.31 46.24
N PRO A 454 -47.19 25.29 47.15
CA PRO A 454 -45.70 25.35 47.06
C PRO A 454 -44.99 24.31 47.98
N PHE A 455 -43.65 24.20 47.91
CA PHE A 455 -42.82 24.17 49.14
C PHE A 455 -41.40 24.71 48.87
N ALA A 456 -40.78 25.18 49.95
CA ALA A 456 -39.94 26.36 50.06
C ALA A 456 -38.48 26.24 49.61
N ALA A 457 -37.92 27.43 49.41
CA ALA A 457 -36.55 27.77 49.04
C ALA A 457 -35.57 27.66 50.22
N ASP A 458 -34.27 27.57 49.90
CA ASP A 458 -33.29 28.54 50.38
C ASP A 458 -32.08 28.64 49.42
N LYS A 459 -31.60 29.88 49.27
CA LYS A 459 -30.51 30.42 48.44
C LYS A 459 -29.57 31.17 49.43
N PRO A 460 -28.52 31.92 49.04
CA PRO A 460 -27.68 31.92 47.82
C PRO A 460 -26.17 32.07 48.14
N CYS A 461 -25.29 32.08 47.13
CA CYS A 461 -24.37 33.21 46.90
C CYS A 461 -23.62 33.09 45.56
N ALA A 462 -23.67 34.18 44.78
CA ALA A 462 -22.73 34.55 43.71
C ALA A 462 -22.02 35.86 44.14
N PRO A 463 -20.93 36.26 43.47
CA PRO A 463 -20.99 37.40 42.53
C PRO A 463 -20.19 37.10 41.24
N GLU A 464 -20.69 37.36 40.02
CA GLU A 464 -20.80 38.62 39.24
C GLU A 464 -19.54 39.09 38.47
N ALA A 465 -19.80 39.38 37.18
CA ALA A 465 -19.17 40.32 36.21
C ALA A 465 -17.68 40.15 35.82
N LEU A 466 -17.29 39.88 34.56
CA LEU A 466 -17.46 40.61 33.28
C LEU A 466 -16.54 41.84 33.12
N GLY A 467 -15.64 41.82 32.13
CA GLY A 467 -15.31 43.04 31.36
C GLY A 467 -13.84 43.27 30.92
N LYS A 468 -13.59 43.01 29.63
CA LYS A 468 -12.80 43.82 28.67
C LYS A 468 -11.35 44.25 29.00
N GLN A 469 -10.42 43.86 28.12
CA GLN A 469 -9.42 44.78 27.55
C GLN A 469 -9.05 44.39 26.12
N ILE A 470 -9.10 45.38 25.22
CA ILE A 470 -8.81 45.34 23.79
C ILE A 470 -7.45 46.05 23.57
N GLN A 471 -6.77 45.65 22.47
CA GLN A 471 -5.79 46.40 21.65
C GLN A 471 -4.30 46.32 22.01
N GLN A 472 -3.49 45.72 21.12
CA GLN A 472 -2.77 46.46 20.06
C GLN A 472 -2.00 45.56 19.06
N GLN A 473 -2.28 45.78 17.76
CA GLN A 473 -1.37 45.79 16.58
C GLN A 473 -0.71 44.47 16.10
N LYS A 474 -0.59 44.13 14.80
CA LYS A 474 -1.03 44.70 13.51
C LYS A 474 -0.74 43.67 12.38
N SER A 475 -1.71 43.46 11.49
CA SER A 475 -1.64 43.25 10.02
C SER A 475 -0.55 42.36 9.37
N PHE A 476 -0.98 41.26 8.72
CA PHE A 476 -0.70 40.98 7.30
C PHE A 476 -1.91 40.24 6.69
N GLN A 477 -2.26 40.61 5.46
CA GLN A 477 -3.52 40.31 4.77
C GLN A 477 -3.73 38.81 4.49
N GLU A 478 -4.92 38.31 4.79
CA GLU A 478 -5.46 37.05 4.28
C GLU A 478 -6.09 37.31 2.91
N ASP A 479 -5.59 36.60 1.89
CA ASP A 479 -6.21 36.48 0.58
C ASP A 479 -7.21 35.32 0.67
N ASP A 480 -8.48 35.67 0.85
CA ASP A 480 -9.59 34.74 1.06
C ASP A 480 -9.99 34.11 -0.27
N GLY A 481 -9.17 33.15 -0.72
CA GLY A 481 -9.47 32.26 -1.84
C GLY A 481 -10.47 31.17 -1.45
N ALA A 482 -11.65 31.56 -0.99
CA ALA A 482 -12.78 30.66 -0.84
C ALA A 482 -13.23 30.22 -2.25
N LEU A 483 -12.69 29.10 -2.72
CA LEU A 483 -13.23 28.36 -3.85
C LEU A 483 -14.67 27.97 -3.49
N GLU A 484 -15.64 28.74 -3.99
CA GLU A 484 -17.04 28.37 -4.03
C GLU A 484 -17.17 26.98 -4.68
N ILE A 485 -17.41 25.97 -3.85
CA ILE A 485 -17.85 24.65 -4.30
C ILE A 485 -19.23 24.87 -4.92
N LYS A 486 -19.28 24.95 -6.25
CA LYS A 486 -20.53 25.09 -6.99
C LYS A 486 -21.46 23.93 -6.62
N ALA A 487 -22.72 24.26 -6.34
CA ALA A 487 -23.78 23.34 -5.92
C ALA A 487 -24.14 22.23 -6.93
N THR A 488 -23.39 22.09 -8.04
CA THR A 488 -23.58 21.08 -9.08
C THR A 488 -22.94 19.73 -8.77
N ASP A 489 -22.03 19.66 -7.79
CA ASP A 489 -21.08 18.55 -7.67
C ASP A 489 -21.46 17.48 -6.62
N MET A 490 -22.57 17.65 -5.90
CA MET A 490 -23.06 16.70 -4.88
C MET A 490 -24.19 15.77 -5.34
N LYS A 491 -24.37 15.60 -6.65
CA LYS A 491 -25.49 14.83 -7.21
C LYS A 491 -25.51 13.38 -6.69
N GLY A 492 -26.62 13.01 -6.03
CA GLY A 492 -26.91 11.65 -5.56
C GLY A 492 -26.33 11.27 -4.19
N TRP A 493 -25.62 12.19 -3.51
CA TRP A 493 -25.09 11.95 -2.16
C TRP A 493 -26.11 12.19 -1.03
N ASP A 494 -27.20 12.88 -1.33
CA ASP A 494 -28.32 13.13 -0.41
C ASP A 494 -29.11 11.86 -0.09
N GLN A 495 -29.08 10.86 -0.99
CA GLN A 495 -29.82 9.60 -0.86
C GLN A 495 -28.95 8.41 -1.28
N VAL A 496 -27.90 8.14 -0.51
CA VAL A 496 -27.08 6.92 -0.73
C VAL A 496 -27.93 5.67 -0.39
N PRO A 497 -28.13 4.75 -1.34
CA PRO A 497 -28.96 3.55 -1.14
C PRO A 497 -28.34 2.56 -0.14
N ASP A 498 -29.18 1.77 0.55
CA ASP A 498 -28.72 0.77 1.53
C ASP A 498 -27.82 -0.29 0.90
N GLU A 499 -28.05 -0.62 -0.37
CA GLU A 499 -27.27 -1.55 -1.17
C GLU A 499 -25.79 -1.17 -1.27
N ALA A 500 -25.46 0.13 -1.14
CA ALA A 500 -24.07 0.59 -1.10
C ALA A 500 -23.36 0.12 0.17
N TYR A 501 -24.04 0.24 1.31
CA TYR A 501 -23.49 -0.13 2.61
C TYR A 501 -23.56 -1.64 2.87
N ASP A 502 -24.56 -2.34 2.31
CA ASP A 502 -24.57 -3.81 2.29
C ASP A 502 -23.40 -4.37 1.48
N LEU A 503 -23.13 -3.82 0.28
CA LEU A 503 -21.95 -4.22 -0.50
C LEU A 503 -20.64 -3.91 0.26
N LEU A 504 -20.54 -2.72 0.87
CA LEU A 504 -19.37 -2.36 1.66
C LEU A 504 -19.16 -3.32 2.83
N ASP A 505 -20.23 -3.72 3.53
CA ASP A 505 -20.18 -4.67 4.63
C ASP A 505 -19.65 -6.04 4.17
N LYS A 506 -20.12 -6.53 3.01
CA LYS A 506 -19.66 -7.80 2.40
C LYS A 506 -18.20 -7.76 1.93
N LEU A 507 -17.70 -6.60 1.47
CA LEU A 507 -16.30 -6.41 1.09
C LEU A 507 -15.39 -6.34 2.32
N LEU A 508 -15.86 -5.68 3.39
CA LEU A 508 -15.20 -5.58 4.69
C LEU A 508 -15.60 -6.70 5.65
N ASP A 509 -15.97 -7.86 5.11
CA ASP A 509 -16.13 -9.08 5.88
C ASP A 509 -14.75 -9.49 6.44
N LEU A 510 -14.70 -9.63 7.76
CA LEU A 510 -13.50 -9.97 8.50
C LEU A 510 -13.05 -11.42 8.25
N ASN A 511 -13.98 -12.29 7.85
CA ASN A 511 -13.68 -13.67 7.52
C ASN A 511 -13.40 -13.81 5.99
N PRO A 512 -12.16 -14.12 5.58
CA PRO A 512 -11.82 -14.22 4.16
C PRO A 512 -12.57 -15.34 3.42
N ALA A 513 -13.11 -16.34 4.12
CA ALA A 513 -13.84 -17.44 3.50
C ALA A 513 -15.28 -17.06 3.10
N THR A 514 -15.88 -16.07 3.75
CA THR A 514 -17.25 -15.60 3.49
C THR A 514 -17.29 -14.24 2.77
N ARG A 515 -16.14 -13.56 2.68
CA ARG A 515 -15.99 -12.30 1.95
C ARG A 515 -16.38 -12.45 0.48
N VAL A 516 -17.16 -11.49 0.00
CA VAL A 516 -17.70 -11.50 -1.37
C VAL A 516 -16.58 -11.55 -2.41
N THR A 517 -16.77 -12.37 -3.44
CA THR A 517 -15.86 -12.45 -4.59
C THR A 517 -16.14 -11.33 -5.61
N ALA A 518 -15.19 -11.03 -6.51
CA ALA A 518 -15.42 -10.03 -7.56
C ALA A 518 -16.60 -10.39 -8.49
N LYS A 519 -16.81 -11.69 -8.73
CA LYS A 519 -17.94 -12.17 -9.55
C LYS A 519 -19.28 -11.93 -8.86
N GLU A 520 -19.37 -12.22 -7.57
CA GLU A 520 -20.60 -11.97 -6.78
C GLU A 520 -20.85 -10.48 -6.58
N ALA A 521 -19.80 -9.68 -6.36
CA ALA A 521 -19.90 -8.24 -6.22
C ALA A 521 -20.50 -7.59 -7.48
N LEU A 522 -20.13 -8.05 -8.69
CA LEU A 522 -20.71 -7.58 -9.95
C LEU A 522 -22.21 -7.93 -10.13
N LEU A 523 -22.69 -8.96 -9.43
CA LEU A 523 -24.11 -9.36 -9.43
C LEU A 523 -24.91 -8.71 -8.30
N HIS A 524 -24.26 -7.90 -7.46
CA HIS A 524 -24.90 -7.27 -6.31
C HIS A 524 -25.99 -6.28 -6.76
N PRO A 525 -27.13 -6.18 -6.04
CA PRO A 525 -28.20 -5.22 -6.35
C PRO A 525 -27.76 -3.76 -6.47
N PHE A 526 -26.62 -3.40 -5.86
CA PHE A 526 -25.97 -2.11 -6.02
C PHE A 526 -25.68 -1.73 -7.48
N PHE A 527 -25.51 -2.71 -8.37
CA PHE A 527 -25.22 -2.53 -9.79
C PHE A 527 -26.38 -2.92 -10.72
N LYS A 528 -27.60 -3.10 -10.21
CA LYS A 528 -28.76 -3.64 -10.96
C LYS A 528 -29.05 -2.98 -12.33
N ASP A 529 -28.67 -1.72 -12.51
CA ASP A 529 -28.93 -0.93 -13.73
C ASP A 529 -27.67 -0.74 -14.62
N ILE A 530 -26.50 -1.20 -14.17
CA ILE A 530 -25.26 -1.13 -14.94
C ILE A 530 -25.13 -2.40 -15.78
N ARG A 531 -25.11 -2.26 -17.10
CA ARG A 531 -24.98 -3.41 -18.02
C ARG A 531 -23.58 -4.03 -17.91
N LEU A 532 -23.53 -5.35 -17.76
CA LEU A 532 -22.31 -6.19 -17.66
C LEU A 532 -21.50 -6.29 -18.95
#